data_AF-A0A1R3I722-F1
#
_entry.id   AF-A0A1R3I722-F1
#
_cell.length_a   1.000
_cell.length_b   1.000
_cell.length_c   1.000
_cell.angle_alpha   90.00
_cell.angle_beta   90.00
_cell.angle_gamma   90.00
#
_symmetry.space_group_name_H-M   'P 1'
#
loop_
_entity.id
_entity.type
_entity.pdbx_description
1 polymer ?
#
loop_
_entity_poly.entity_id
_entity_poly.type
_entity_poly.pdbx_seq_one_letter_code
_entity_poly.pdbx_strand_id
1 'polypeptide(L)'
;MAGASNTEINNQVYTFLAGDRSHPQSKEIYEELDLLVGKMKEAGYVPETHSALHDVEEEDKECHLAVHSEKLAIVFAILNTKPGTPIRITKNLRICGDCHIAAKLISQIAEREIIVRDTYRFHHFQNGVCSCGDYW
;
A
#
# COMPACT_ATOMS: atom_id res chain seq x y z
N MET A 1 1.55 -14.46 13.87
CA MET A 1 0.79 -14.60 12.61
C MET A 1 1.39 -13.64 11.60
N ALA A 2 1.58 -14.05 10.34
CA ALA A 2 2.07 -13.14 9.31
C ALA A 2 1.02 -12.06 9.00
N GLY A 3 1.46 -10.84 8.69
CA GLY A 3 0.58 -9.76 8.26
C GLY A 3 0.04 -10.04 6.86
N ALA A 4 -1.29 -10.02 6.71
CA ALA A 4 -1.98 -10.25 5.45
C ALA A 4 -3.05 -9.18 5.23
N SER A 5 -3.12 -8.66 4.02
CA SER A 5 -4.11 -7.67 3.58
C SER A 5 -5.02 -8.28 2.54
N ASN A 6 -6.33 -8.07 2.69
CA ASN A 6 -7.36 -8.53 1.78
C ASN A 6 -8.03 -7.36 1.09
N THR A 7 -8.38 -7.52 -0.18
CA THR A 7 -9.26 -6.62 -0.92
C THR A 7 -10.35 -7.43 -1.63
N GLU A 8 -11.54 -6.86 -1.74
CA GLU A 8 -12.68 -7.50 -2.40
C GLU A 8 -13.05 -6.71 -3.66
N ILE A 9 -13.00 -7.40 -4.80
CA ILE A 9 -13.32 -6.83 -6.11
C ILE A 9 -14.21 -7.84 -6.83
N ASN A 10 -15.36 -7.39 -7.33
CA ASN A 10 -16.33 -8.24 -8.04
C ASN A 10 -16.70 -9.52 -7.27
N ASN A 11 -16.94 -9.40 -5.96
CA ASN A 11 -17.26 -10.49 -5.02
C ASN A 11 -16.16 -11.56 -4.88
N GLN A 12 -14.93 -11.27 -5.32
CA GLN A 12 -13.77 -12.11 -5.14
C GLN A 12 -12.81 -11.46 -4.13
N VAL A 13 -12.36 -12.25 -3.17
CA VAL A 13 -11.34 -11.83 -2.20
C VAL A 13 -9.96 -12.16 -2.75
N TYR A 14 -9.07 -11.16 -2.69
CA TYR A 14 -7.66 -11.26 -3.03
C TYR A 14 -6.84 -10.99 -1.79
N THR A 15 -5.90 -11.88 -1.49
CA THR A 15 -5.07 -11.83 -0.29
C THR A 15 -3.62 -11.59 -0.68
N PHE A 16 -2.96 -10.68 0.01
CA PHE A 16 -1.57 -10.34 -0.19
C PHE A 16 -0.79 -10.52 1.10
N LEU A 17 0.42 -11.08 0.98
CA LEU A 17 1.42 -11.11 2.04
C LEU A 17 2.50 -10.05 1.79
N ALA A 18 3.35 -9.80 2.79
CA ALA A 18 4.51 -8.93 2.59
C ALA A 18 5.44 -9.52 1.52
N GLY A 19 5.79 -8.72 0.52
CA GLY A 19 6.65 -9.13 -0.59
C GLY A 19 6.04 -10.19 -1.53
N ASP A 20 4.71 -10.36 -1.51
CA ASP A 20 4.04 -11.40 -2.30
C ASP A 20 4.17 -11.15 -3.82
N ARG A 21 4.70 -12.16 -4.51
CA ARG A 21 4.86 -12.19 -5.97
C ARG A 21 4.14 -13.38 -6.63
N SER A 22 3.32 -14.10 -5.89
CA SER A 22 2.60 -15.28 -6.39
C SER A 22 1.40 -14.93 -7.27
N HIS A 23 0.91 -13.69 -7.19
CA HIS A 23 -0.25 -13.23 -7.94
C HIS A 23 0.08 -13.12 -9.44
N PRO A 24 -0.82 -13.54 -10.36
CA PRO A 24 -0.58 -13.46 -11.82
C PRO A 24 -0.26 -12.06 -12.33
N GLN A 25 -0.83 -11.03 -11.70
CA GLN A 25 -0.56 -9.61 -12.00
C GLN A 25 0.60 -9.03 -11.17
N SER A 26 1.48 -9.87 -10.59
CA SER A 26 2.56 -9.36 -9.71
C SER A 26 3.46 -8.37 -10.43
N LYS A 27 3.72 -8.52 -11.73
CA LYS A 27 4.58 -7.59 -12.44
C LYS A 27 3.96 -6.20 -12.49
N GLU A 28 2.70 -6.11 -12.90
CA GLU A 28 1.94 -4.86 -13.03
C GLU A 28 1.74 -4.18 -11.67
N ILE A 29 1.52 -4.97 -10.61
CA ILE A 29 1.41 -4.44 -9.24
C ILE A 29 2.70 -3.76 -8.81
N TYR A 30 3.86 -4.36 -9.08
CA TYR A 30 5.13 -3.78 -8.66
C TYR A 30 5.52 -2.56 -9.52
N GLU A 31 5.26 -2.61 -10.83
CA GLU A 31 5.49 -1.46 -11.72
C GLU A 31 4.65 -0.24 -11.28
N GLU A 32 3.35 -0.43 -10.99
CA GLU A 32 2.50 0.66 -10.50
C GLU A 32 2.90 1.11 -9.09
N LEU A 33 3.33 0.18 -8.22
CA LEU A 33 3.86 0.53 -6.91
C LEU A 33 5.09 1.44 -7.03
N ASP A 34 6.04 1.12 -7.91
CA ASP A 34 7.25 1.92 -8.13
C ASP A 34 6.91 3.32 -8.64
N LEU A 35 5.93 3.43 -9.55
CA LEU A 35 5.41 4.73 -10.01
C LEU A 35 4.80 5.55 -8.88
N LEU A 36 3.97 4.93 -8.03
CA LEU A 36 3.38 5.61 -6.88
C LEU A 36 4.46 5.99 -5.87
N VAL A 37 5.45 5.14 -5.61
CA VAL A 37 6.57 5.46 -4.71
C VAL A 37 7.37 6.65 -5.23
N GLY A 38 7.62 6.74 -6.54
CA GLY A 38 8.24 7.92 -7.15
C GLY A 38 7.46 9.20 -6.85
N LYS A 39 6.16 9.21 -7.14
CA LYS A 39 5.26 10.36 -6.87
C LYS A 39 5.16 10.70 -5.37
N MET A 40 5.13 9.68 -4.52
CA MET A 40 5.11 9.87 -3.06
C MET A 40 6.42 10.53 -2.58
N LYS A 41 7.58 10.10 -3.10
CA LYS A 41 8.89 10.71 -2.76
C LYS A 41 8.96 12.18 -3.16
N GLU A 42 8.43 12.54 -4.33
CA GLU A 42 8.29 13.94 -4.76
C GLU A 42 7.41 14.76 -3.79
N ALA A 43 6.44 14.13 -3.14
CA ALA A 43 5.61 14.72 -2.09
C ALA A 43 6.22 14.66 -0.67
N GLY A 44 7.48 14.24 -0.53
CA GLY A 44 8.19 14.19 0.76
C GLY A 44 8.06 12.88 1.53
N TYR A 45 7.59 11.80 0.90
CA TYR A 45 7.55 10.47 1.51
C TYR A 45 8.95 9.90 1.73
N VAL A 46 9.22 9.48 2.96
CA VAL A 46 10.42 8.73 3.33
C VAL A 46 9.97 7.34 3.79
N PRO A 47 10.22 6.27 3.01
CA PRO A 47 9.82 4.93 3.41
C PRO A 47 10.59 4.48 4.65
N GLU A 48 9.90 3.87 5.62
CA GLU A 48 10.58 3.24 6.76
C GLU A 48 11.28 1.97 6.29
N THR A 49 12.58 2.07 6.06
CA THR A 49 13.45 0.92 5.77
C THR A 49 13.96 0.36 7.10
N HIS A 50 13.14 -0.43 7.81
CA HIS A 50 13.61 -1.10 9.02
C HIS A 50 14.73 -2.10 8.63
N SER A 51 15.99 -1.67 8.78
CA SER A 51 17.24 -2.37 8.47
C SER A 51 17.62 -2.58 6.99
N ALA A 52 18.25 -1.58 6.38
CA ALA A 52 19.32 -1.82 5.41
C ALA A 52 20.30 -0.63 5.42
N LEU A 53 21.24 -0.65 6.37
CA LEU A 53 22.54 -0.04 6.17
C LEU A 53 23.20 -0.78 5.01
N HIS A 54 23.26 -0.17 3.82
CA HIS A 54 24.47 -0.11 2.99
C HIS A 54 24.23 0.86 1.84
N ASP A 55 25.19 1.78 1.66
CA ASP A 55 25.44 2.48 0.41
C ASP A 55 25.58 1.43 -0.70
N VAL A 56 24.52 1.23 -1.48
CA VAL A 56 24.64 0.55 -2.76
C VAL A 56 24.04 1.46 -3.81
N GLU A 57 24.93 2.11 -4.56
CA GLU A 57 24.63 2.60 -5.89
C GLU A 57 24.24 1.38 -6.74
N GLU A 58 22.94 1.06 -6.83
CA GLU A 58 22.47 -0.06 -7.65
C GLU A 58 21.17 0.32 -8.36
N GLU A 59 21.37 0.77 -9.60
CA GLU A 59 20.37 0.93 -10.65
C GLU A 59 19.78 -0.42 -11.11
N ASP A 60 20.07 -1.54 -10.45
CA ASP A 60 19.51 -2.84 -10.80
C ASP A 60 19.65 -3.88 -9.68
N LYS A 61 18.51 -4.54 -9.41
CA LYS A 61 18.31 -5.85 -8.74
C LYS A 61 17.89 -5.81 -7.27
N GLU A 62 16.58 -5.97 -7.10
CA GLU A 62 16.02 -6.74 -5.99
C GLU A 62 16.29 -6.20 -4.58
N CYS A 63 16.23 -4.88 -4.41
CA CYS A 63 15.96 -4.28 -3.11
C CYS A 63 14.52 -4.61 -2.67
N HIS A 64 14.30 -5.87 -2.26
CA HIS A 64 13.17 -6.35 -1.47
C HIS A 64 13.20 -5.75 -0.07
N LEU A 65 13.31 -4.42 0.02
CA LEU A 65 12.89 -3.66 1.18
C LEU A 65 11.43 -4.05 1.45
N ALA A 66 11.13 -4.44 2.68
CA ALA A 66 9.89 -5.11 3.09
C ALA A 66 8.63 -4.44 2.50
N VAL A 67 8.18 -4.89 1.32
CA VAL A 67 6.95 -4.37 0.71
C VAL A 67 5.80 -4.91 1.51
N HIS A 68 5.16 -4.05 2.30
CA HIS A 68 4.04 -4.46 3.13
C HIS A 68 2.82 -4.83 2.27
N SER A 69 2.08 -5.83 2.71
CA SER A 69 0.88 -6.36 2.04
C SER A 69 -0.19 -5.30 1.75
N GLU A 70 -0.27 -4.24 2.56
CA GLU A 70 -1.18 -3.11 2.43
C GLU A 70 -0.94 -2.37 1.12
N LYS A 71 0.32 -2.11 0.78
CA LYS A 71 0.69 -1.42 -0.46
C LYS A 71 0.30 -2.26 -1.68
N LEU A 72 0.59 -3.56 -1.64
CA LEU A 72 0.23 -4.48 -2.73
C LEU A 72 -1.30 -4.54 -2.93
N ALA A 73 -2.06 -4.67 -1.85
CA ALA A 73 -3.51 -4.77 -1.93
C ALA A 73 -4.16 -3.45 -2.43
N ILE A 74 -3.63 -2.29 -2.02
CA ILE A 74 -4.08 -0.98 -2.52
C ILE A 74 -3.80 -0.85 -4.02
N VAL A 75 -2.57 -1.14 -4.45
CA VAL A 75 -2.16 -1.03 -5.86
C VAL A 75 -2.95 -1.98 -6.74
N PHE A 76 -3.11 -3.23 -6.32
CA PHE A 76 -3.95 -4.19 -7.01
C PHE A 76 -5.39 -3.67 -7.17
N ALA A 77 -5.96 -3.05 -6.13
CA ALA A 77 -7.28 -2.45 -6.21
C ALA A 77 -7.32 -1.24 -7.17
N ILE A 78 -6.27 -0.42 -7.22
CA ILE A 78 -6.14 0.68 -8.20
C ILE A 78 -6.24 0.14 -9.62
N LEU A 79 -5.44 -0.88 -9.94
CA LEU A 79 -5.35 -1.46 -11.28
C LEU A 79 -6.64 -2.14 -11.74
N ASN A 80 -7.41 -2.73 -10.82
CA ASN A 80 -8.53 -3.60 -11.15
C ASN A 80 -9.92 -2.97 -10.92
N THR A 81 -9.99 -1.66 -10.69
CA THR A 81 -11.25 -0.94 -10.52
C THR A 81 -11.24 0.41 -11.23
N LYS A 82 -12.43 0.95 -11.53
CA LYS A 82 -12.54 2.22 -12.27
C LYS A 82 -12.01 3.40 -11.45
N PRO A 83 -11.47 4.45 -12.09
CA PRO A 83 -11.13 5.71 -11.43
C PRO A 83 -12.28 6.23 -10.56
N GLY A 84 -11.96 6.81 -9.40
CA GLY A 84 -12.94 7.28 -8.43
C GLY A 84 -13.67 6.20 -7.61
N THR A 85 -13.50 4.90 -7.91
CA THR A 85 -14.08 3.82 -7.09
C THR A 85 -13.43 3.81 -5.70
N PRO A 86 -14.15 3.70 -4.58
CA PRO A 86 -13.49 3.56 -3.27
C PRO A 86 -12.74 2.23 -3.14
N ILE A 87 -11.52 2.27 -2.59
CA ILE A 87 -10.69 1.08 -2.33
C ILE A 87 -10.97 0.59 -0.91
N ARG A 88 -11.16 -0.72 -0.72
CA ARG A 88 -11.47 -1.33 0.60
C ARG A 88 -10.48 -2.42 0.91
N ILE A 89 -9.71 -2.26 1.99
CA ILE A 89 -8.71 -3.21 2.47
C ILE A 89 -9.07 -3.68 3.87
N THR A 90 -8.93 -4.97 4.15
CA THR A 90 -8.96 -5.52 5.51
C THR A 90 -7.61 -6.11 5.86
N LYS A 91 -7.06 -5.74 7.03
CA LYS A 91 -5.77 -6.19 7.54
C LYS A 91 -5.97 -6.97 8.84
N ASN A 92 -5.23 -8.06 9.01
CA ASN A 92 -5.28 -8.90 10.21
C ASN A 92 -4.37 -8.43 11.37
N LEU A 93 -3.67 -7.31 11.20
CA LEU A 93 -2.80 -6.64 12.17
C LEU A 93 -3.11 -5.14 12.13
N ARG A 94 -2.68 -4.39 13.15
CA ARG A 94 -2.68 -2.92 13.12
C ARG A 94 -1.84 -2.41 11.94
N ILE A 95 -2.32 -1.39 11.25
CA ILE A 95 -1.53 -0.76 10.19
C ILE A 95 -0.27 -0.11 10.78
N CYS A 96 0.88 -0.22 10.12
CA CYS A 96 2.10 0.47 10.56
C CYS A 96 2.10 1.94 10.11
N GLY A 97 2.96 2.77 10.72
CA GLY A 97 3.09 4.19 10.38
C GLY A 97 3.44 4.42 8.91
N ASP A 98 4.40 3.67 8.37
CA ASP A 98 4.77 3.75 6.95
C ASP A 98 3.60 3.47 5.99
N CYS A 99 2.82 2.41 6.22
CA CYS A 99 1.65 2.09 5.40
C CYS A 99 0.54 3.12 5.57
N HIS A 100 0.37 3.67 6.77
CA HIS A 100 -0.58 4.73 7.02
C HIS A 100 -0.22 6.00 6.22
N ILE A 101 1.05 6.42 6.23
CA ILE A 101 1.54 7.56 5.44
C ILE A 101 1.39 7.27 3.94
N ALA A 102 1.78 6.08 3.49
CA ALA A 102 1.63 5.69 2.09
C ALA A 102 0.16 5.74 1.64
N ALA A 103 -0.78 5.20 2.43
CA ALA A 103 -2.19 5.24 2.11
C ALA A 103 -2.75 6.68 2.03
N LYS A 104 -2.30 7.60 2.91
CA LYS A 104 -2.63 9.03 2.79
C LYS A 104 -2.19 9.58 1.44
N LEU A 105 -0.92 9.45 1.10
CA LEU A 105 -0.38 10.02 -0.13
C LEU A 105 -1.00 9.39 -1.38
N ILE A 106 -1.20 8.06 -1.38
CA ILE A 106 -1.87 7.37 -2.49
C ILE A 106 -3.32 7.88 -2.64
N SER A 107 -4.05 8.13 -1.55
CA SER A 107 -5.41 8.68 -1.64
C SER A 107 -5.46 10.04 -2.36
N GLN A 108 -4.42 10.86 -2.20
CA GLN A 108 -4.27 12.14 -2.88
C GLN A 108 -3.82 11.97 -4.33
N ILE A 109 -2.80 11.14 -4.58
CA ILE A 109 -2.20 10.93 -5.91
C ILE A 109 -3.18 10.23 -6.85
N ALA A 110 -3.88 9.21 -6.37
CA ALA A 110 -4.83 8.43 -7.15
C ALA A 110 -6.23 9.08 -7.19
N GLU A 111 -6.45 10.17 -6.46
CA GLU A 111 -7.73 10.87 -6.31
C GLU A 111 -8.87 9.92 -5.90
N ARG A 112 -8.60 9.07 -4.89
CA ARG A 112 -9.51 7.99 -4.47
C ARG A 112 -9.59 7.86 -2.95
N GLU A 113 -10.79 7.62 -2.44
CA GLU A 113 -10.98 7.19 -1.06
C GLU A 113 -10.39 5.78 -0.87
N ILE A 114 -9.58 5.61 0.18
CA ILE A 114 -9.06 4.32 0.61
C ILE A 114 -9.58 4.07 2.02
N ILE A 115 -10.24 2.93 2.21
CA ILE A 115 -10.80 2.51 3.49
C ILE A 115 -10.02 1.27 3.93
N VAL A 116 -9.29 1.38 5.04
CA VAL A 116 -8.56 0.25 5.62
C VAL A 116 -9.17 -0.09 6.96
N ARG A 117 -9.66 -1.33 7.09
CA ARG A 117 -10.05 -1.92 8.37
C ARG A 117 -8.87 -2.72 8.91
N ASP A 118 -8.34 -2.34 10.07
CA ASP A 118 -7.36 -3.13 10.79
C ASP A 118 -7.97 -3.77 12.04
N THR A 119 -7.14 -4.32 12.94
CA THR A 119 -7.62 -4.97 14.17
C THR A 119 -8.15 -4.01 15.23
N TYR A 120 -7.89 -2.70 15.09
CA TYR A 120 -8.25 -1.67 16.07
C TYR A 120 -9.39 -0.78 15.59
N ARG A 121 -9.38 -0.36 14.32
CA ARG A 121 -10.30 0.66 13.79
C ARG A 121 -10.42 0.63 12.27
N PHE A 122 -11.27 1.52 11.78
CA PHE A 122 -11.31 1.91 10.37
C PHE A 122 -10.50 3.18 10.16
N HIS A 123 -9.70 3.19 9.11
CA HIS A 123 -8.97 4.33 8.61
C HIS A 123 -9.61 4.74 7.28
N HIS A 124 -10.08 5.97 7.19
CA HIS A 124 -10.60 6.54 5.94
C HIS A 124 -9.59 7.56 5.45
N PHE A 125 -8.91 7.23 4.36
CA PHE A 125 -7.94 8.08 3.70
C PHE A 125 -8.59 8.79 2.52
N GLN A 126 -8.56 10.12 2.54
CA GLN A 126 -9.07 10.94 1.46
C GLN A 126 -8.24 12.23 1.36
N ASN A 127 -7.80 12.55 0.15
CA ASN A 127 -7.04 13.78 -0.14
C ASN A 127 -5.84 14.00 0.81
N GLY A 128 -5.10 12.93 1.13
CA GLY A 128 -3.90 13.02 1.97
C GLY A 128 -4.17 13.02 3.48
N VAL A 129 -5.42 12.90 3.91
CA VAL A 129 -5.82 12.94 5.33
C VAL A 129 -6.45 11.60 5.73
N CYS A 130 -6.15 11.14 6.94
CA CYS A 130 -6.83 10.00 7.53
C CYS A 130 -7.82 10.45 8.63
N SER A 131 -9.00 9.85 8.67
CA SER A 131 -10.01 10.09 9.70
C SER A 131 -9.55 9.77 11.14
N CYS A 132 -8.50 8.97 11.32
CA CYS A 132 -7.98 8.60 12.63
C CYS A 132 -7.14 9.70 13.30
N GLY A 133 -6.82 10.80 12.60
CA GLY A 133 -5.98 11.88 13.13
C GLY A 133 -4.51 11.49 13.31
N ASP A 134 -3.98 10.64 12.41
CA ASP A 134 -2.64 10.05 12.47
C ASP A 134 -2.39 9.12 13.68
N TYR A 135 -3.46 8.61 14.29
CA TYR A 135 -3.40 7.47 15.20
C TYR A 135 -3.56 6.18 14.38
N TRP A 136 -2.45 5.66 13.83
CA TRP A 136 -2.38 4.33 13.20
C TRP A 136 -2.76 3.23 14.19
#